data_AF-A0A932RV44-F1
#
_entry.id   AF-A0A932RV44-F1
#
_cell.length_a   1.000
_cell.length_b   1.000
_cell.length_c   1.000
_cell.angle_alpha   90.00
_cell.angle_beta   90.00
_cell.angle_gamma   90.00
#
_symmetry.space_group_name_H-M   'P 1'
#
loop_
_entity.id
_entity.type
_entity.pdbx_description
1 polymer ?
#
loop_
_entity_poly.entity_id
_entity_poly.type
_entity_poly.pdbx_seq_one_letter_code
_entity_poly.pdbx_strand_id
1 'polypeptide(L)'
;MPLPGRTVAGRTGRPVNVALPTRLSRPALELVAQARRSLQEAWEHTCPADRYAAAHLAALRGAAAVLAARARPATSSTRRRPTSAWVMLTSIAPELGEWATFFAAGSAKRAAAEAGSTAAVTRRDADDLVRDVDAFLAVVEATLRICLASGRVARAG
;
A
#
# COMPACT_ATOMS: atom_id res chain seq x y z
N MET A 1 37.51 -16.72 -56.25
CA MET A 1 37.52 -16.07 -54.92
C MET A 1 36.50 -14.93 -54.91
N PRO A 2 35.32 -15.09 -54.29
CA PRO A 2 34.29 -14.05 -54.13
C PRO A 2 34.55 -13.12 -52.92
N LEU A 3 34.06 -11.87 -53.00
CA LEU A 3 33.93 -10.91 -51.88
C LEU A 3 32.55 -11.06 -51.16
N PRO A 4 32.16 -10.20 -50.21
CA PRO A 4 32.32 -10.34 -48.77
C PRO A 4 30.98 -10.49 -48.01
N GLY A 5 30.90 -11.43 -47.07
CA GLY A 5 29.71 -11.64 -46.22
C GLY A 5 29.86 -10.99 -44.85
N ARG A 6 29.44 -9.74 -44.71
CA ARG A 6 29.32 -9.03 -43.44
C ARG A 6 27.94 -9.35 -42.85
N THR A 7 27.86 -10.37 -41.98
CA THR A 7 26.62 -10.68 -41.26
C THR A 7 26.80 -10.35 -39.78
N VAL A 8 26.44 -9.13 -39.40
CA VAL A 8 26.14 -8.79 -38.01
C VAL A 8 24.74 -9.35 -37.73
N ALA A 9 24.69 -10.50 -37.05
CA ALA A 9 23.43 -11.07 -36.58
C ALA A 9 22.87 -10.21 -35.43
N GLY A 10 21.55 -10.01 -35.53
CA GLY A 10 20.77 -9.02 -34.80
C GLY A 10 20.97 -9.00 -33.29
N ARG A 11 21.26 -7.80 -32.79
CA ARG A 11 20.94 -7.42 -31.42
C ARG A 11 19.41 -7.47 -31.29
N THR A 12 18.89 -8.56 -30.71
CA THR A 12 17.48 -8.63 -30.31
C THR A 12 17.26 -7.55 -29.26
N GLY A 13 16.77 -6.40 -29.70
CA GLY A 13 16.25 -5.37 -28.82
C GLY A 13 15.09 -5.99 -28.06
N ARG A 14 15.34 -6.39 -26.80
CA ARG A 14 14.28 -6.70 -25.85
C ARG A 14 13.41 -5.45 -25.78
N PRO A 15 12.08 -5.52 -26.00
CA PRO A 15 11.25 -4.36 -25.80
C PRO A 15 11.45 -3.95 -24.34
N VAL A 16 12.13 -2.82 -24.14
CA VAL A 16 12.10 -2.10 -22.87
C VAL A 16 10.65 -1.74 -22.70
N ASN A 17 9.94 -2.52 -21.89
CA ASN A 17 8.60 -2.20 -21.46
C ASN A 17 8.74 -0.94 -20.61
N VAL A 18 8.68 0.22 -21.26
CA VAL A 18 8.51 1.52 -20.63
C VAL A 18 7.10 1.48 -20.06
N ALA A 19 6.98 0.94 -18.85
CA ALA A 19 5.71 0.96 -18.15
C ALA A 19 5.31 2.43 -17.99
N LEU A 20 4.28 2.82 -18.70
CA LEU A 20 3.69 4.14 -18.64
C LEU A 20 3.27 4.45 -17.19
N PRO A 21 3.37 5.71 -16.74
CA PRO A 21 2.94 6.08 -15.40
C PRO A 21 1.43 5.84 -15.27
N THR A 22 1.05 5.01 -14.30
CA THR A 22 -0.34 4.66 -14.02
C THR A 22 -1.07 5.87 -13.48
N ARG A 23 -2.17 6.26 -14.14
CA ARG A 23 -3.26 6.96 -13.44
C ARG A 23 -3.62 6.12 -12.22
N LEU A 24 -3.91 6.72 -11.06
CA LEU A 24 -4.33 5.94 -9.89
C LEU A 24 -5.44 4.98 -10.31
N SER A 25 -5.22 3.70 -10.03
CA SER A 25 -6.17 2.66 -10.37
C SER A 25 -7.45 2.90 -9.56
N ARG A 26 -8.62 2.69 -10.18
CA ARG A 26 -9.92 2.78 -9.48
C ARG A 26 -9.94 1.97 -8.16
N PRO A 27 -9.37 0.75 -8.11
CA PRO A 27 -9.24 0.01 -6.85
C PRO A 27 -8.45 0.75 -5.76
N ALA A 28 -7.39 1.49 -6.11
CA ALA A 28 -6.62 2.25 -5.12
C ALA A 28 -7.45 3.38 -4.51
N LEU A 29 -8.24 4.10 -5.32
CA LEU A 29 -9.12 5.16 -4.83
C LEU A 29 -10.23 4.61 -3.92
N GLU A 30 -10.83 3.48 -4.30
CA GLU A 30 -11.85 2.81 -3.50
C GLU A 30 -11.30 2.34 -2.15
N LEU A 31 -10.06 1.84 -2.12
CA LEU A 31 -9.38 1.44 -0.90
C LEU A 31 -9.08 2.62 0.04
N VAL A 32 -8.67 3.78 -0.49
CA VAL A 32 -8.51 5.01 0.32
C VAL A 32 -9.85 5.43 0.92
N ALA A 33 -10.92 5.46 0.11
CA ALA A 33 -12.24 5.83 0.60
C ALA A 33 -12.74 4.87 1.69
N GLN A 34 -12.50 3.56 1.53
CA GLN A 34 -12.84 2.58 2.56
C GLN A 34 -11.97 2.75 3.81
N ALA A 35 -10.68 3.05 3.68
CA ALA A 35 -9.80 3.32 4.81
C ALA A 35 -10.33 4.49 5.65
N ARG A 36 -10.70 5.60 5.00
CA ARG A 36 -11.30 6.77 5.68
C ARG A 36 -12.61 6.44 6.39
N ARG A 37 -13.52 5.69 5.76
CA ARG A 37 -14.76 5.22 6.42
C ARG A 37 -14.47 4.37 7.65
N SER A 38 -13.50 3.46 7.55
CA SER A 38 -13.12 2.58 8.66
C SER A 38 -12.52 3.35 9.83
N LEU A 39 -11.77 4.42 9.53
CA LEU A 39 -11.26 5.31 10.56
C LEU A 39 -12.40 6.08 11.25
N GLN A 40 -13.39 6.56 10.48
CA GLN A 40 -14.60 7.18 11.04
C GLN A 40 -15.37 6.22 11.96
N GLU A 41 -15.58 4.97 11.51
CA GLU A 41 -16.18 3.91 12.33
C GLU A 41 -15.37 3.65 13.61
N ALA A 42 -14.03 3.71 13.55
CA ALA A 42 -13.16 3.57 14.72
C ALA A 42 -13.45 4.65 15.78
N TRP A 43 -13.66 5.90 15.37
CA TRP A 43 -14.01 6.99 16.29
C TRP A 43 -15.34 6.77 17.03
N GLU A 44 -16.27 6.05 16.41
CA GLU A 44 -17.61 5.79 16.95
C GLU A 44 -17.62 4.62 17.96
N HIS A 45 -16.65 3.71 17.89
CA HIS A 45 -16.55 2.59 18.82
C HIS A 45 -16.24 3.08 20.25
N THR A 46 -17.06 2.66 21.21
CA THR A 46 -16.86 2.97 22.65
C THR A 46 -15.90 1.99 23.33
N CYS A 47 -15.87 0.74 22.86
CA CYS A 47 -14.95 -0.29 23.35
C CYS A 47 -13.54 -0.07 22.80
N PRO A 48 -12.48 -0.02 23.64
CA PRO A 48 -11.11 0.18 23.18
C PRO A 48 -10.61 -0.90 22.21
N ALA A 49 -10.98 -2.16 22.42
CA ALA A 49 -10.55 -3.27 21.56
C ALA A 49 -11.13 -3.14 20.14
N ASP A 50 -12.43 -2.84 20.03
CA ASP A 50 -13.11 -2.64 18.74
C ASP A 50 -12.56 -1.41 18.01
N ARG A 51 -12.36 -0.30 18.74
CA ARG A 51 -11.73 0.92 18.22
C ARG A 51 -10.35 0.63 17.64
N TYR A 52 -9.52 -0.11 18.36
CA TYR A 52 -8.17 -0.47 17.93
C TYR A 52 -8.19 -1.39 16.70
N ALA A 53 -9.07 -2.39 16.68
CA ALA A 53 -9.22 -3.28 15.53
C ALA A 53 -9.68 -2.53 14.27
N ALA A 54 -10.69 -1.66 14.39
CA ALA A 54 -11.20 -0.83 13.31
C ALA A 54 -10.13 0.15 12.77
N ALA A 55 -9.39 0.82 13.66
CA ALA A 55 -8.29 1.70 13.28
C ALA A 55 -7.19 0.93 12.51
N HIS A 56 -6.81 -0.27 12.98
CA HIS A 56 -5.81 -1.07 12.29
C HIS A 56 -6.28 -1.57 10.91
N LEU A 57 -7.57 -1.87 10.78
CA LEU A 57 -8.17 -2.23 9.50
C LEU A 57 -8.16 -1.06 8.51
N ALA A 58 -8.40 0.18 8.99
CA ALA A 58 -8.23 1.39 8.19
C ALA A 58 -6.79 1.51 7.66
N ALA A 59 -5.80 1.27 8.51
CA ALA A 59 -4.38 1.27 8.14
C ALA A 59 -4.06 0.23 7.04
N LEU A 60 -4.54 -1.01 7.19
CA LEU A 60 -4.35 -2.05 6.17
C LEU A 60 -4.93 -1.67 4.81
N ARG A 61 -6.09 -1.02 4.80
CA ARG A 61 -6.73 -0.55 3.57
C ARG A 61 -5.93 0.57 2.91
N GLY A 62 -5.37 1.49 3.71
CA GLY A 62 -4.43 2.50 3.23
C GLY A 62 -3.17 1.88 2.61
N ALA A 63 -2.55 0.90 3.26
CA ALA A 63 -1.41 0.17 2.71
C ALA A 63 -1.76 -0.56 1.41
N ALA A 64 -2.92 -1.24 1.37
CA ALA A 64 -3.41 -1.92 0.17
C ALA A 64 -3.64 -0.94 -0.99
N ALA A 65 -4.09 0.29 -0.72
CA ALA A 65 -4.26 1.32 -1.74
C ALA A 65 -2.91 1.69 -2.40
N VAL A 66 -1.85 1.85 -1.61
CA VAL A 66 -0.50 2.12 -2.12
C VAL A 66 0.01 0.96 -2.96
N LEU A 67 -0.17 -0.27 -2.46
CA LEU A 67 0.20 -1.47 -3.20
C LEU A 67 -0.56 -1.57 -4.54
N ALA A 68 -1.87 -1.32 -4.54
CA ALA A 68 -2.70 -1.35 -5.75
C ALA A 68 -2.36 -0.22 -6.75
N ALA A 69 -1.88 0.93 -6.28
CA ALA A 69 -1.45 2.04 -7.13
C ALA A 69 -0.08 1.80 -7.76
N ARG A 70 0.83 1.12 -7.04
CA ARG A 70 2.22 0.88 -7.46
C ARG A 70 2.45 -0.49 -8.07
N ALA A 71 1.53 -1.43 -7.90
CA ALA A 71 1.60 -2.73 -8.54
C ALA A 71 1.66 -2.54 -10.05
N ARG A 72 2.79 -2.94 -10.66
CA ARG A 72 2.84 -3.13 -12.12
C ARG A 72 1.84 -4.23 -12.48
N PRO A 73 1.05 -4.08 -13.55
CA PRO A 73 0.31 -5.20 -14.13
C PRO A 73 1.32 -6.21 -14.70
N ALA A 74 1.90 -7.04 -13.84
CA ALA A 74 2.55 -8.25 -14.26
C ALA A 74 1.44 -9.27 -14.50
N THR A 75 1.22 -9.57 -15.78
CA THR A 75 0.46 -10.73 -16.21
C THR A 75 1.02 -11.95 -15.46
N SER A 76 0.22 -12.54 -14.57
CA SER A 76 0.60 -13.69 -13.75
C SER A 76 1.69 -13.42 -12.70
N SER A 77 1.29 -13.37 -11.42
CA SER A 77 2.16 -13.88 -10.36
C SER A 77 1.33 -14.64 -9.35
N THR A 78 1.43 -15.96 -9.49
CA THR A 78 1.17 -17.02 -8.51
C THR A 78 1.19 -16.52 -7.06
N ARG A 79 0.21 -17.00 -6.28
CA ARG A 79 0.16 -16.93 -4.80
C ARG A 79 1.49 -17.40 -4.17
N ARG A 80 2.52 -16.56 -4.17
CA ARG A 80 3.66 -16.75 -3.27
C ARG A 80 3.16 -16.39 -1.87
N ARG A 81 3.57 -17.23 -0.90
CA ARG A 81 3.33 -17.16 0.56
C ARG A 81 2.94 -15.75 1.04
N PRO A 82 1.92 -15.56 1.89
CA PRO A 82 1.45 -14.23 2.25
C PRO A 82 2.53 -13.51 3.05
N THR A 83 3.45 -12.85 2.36
CA THR A 83 4.22 -11.74 2.88
C THR A 83 3.18 -10.75 3.37
N SER A 84 3.19 -10.41 4.65
CA SER A 84 2.18 -9.51 5.21
C SER A 84 2.16 -8.20 4.42
N ALA A 85 1.00 -7.55 4.31
CA ALA A 85 0.87 -6.31 3.55
C ALA A 85 1.93 -5.27 3.94
N TRP A 86 2.31 -5.25 5.23
CA TRP A 86 3.37 -4.42 5.78
C TRP A 86 4.76 -4.74 5.21
N VAL A 87 5.14 -6.01 5.08
CA VAL A 87 6.42 -6.40 4.49
C VAL A 87 6.46 -6.12 2.98
N MET A 88 5.33 -6.23 2.28
CA MET A 88 5.27 -5.78 0.88
C MET A 88 5.39 -4.25 0.77
N LEU A 89 4.80 -3.51 1.72
CA LEU A 89 4.84 -2.05 1.74
C LEU A 89 6.26 -1.52 1.91
N THR A 90 7.07 -2.09 2.80
CA THR A 90 8.48 -1.65 2.98
C THR A 90 9.30 -1.78 1.69
N SER A 91 8.98 -2.75 0.84
CA SER A 91 9.68 -2.98 -0.43
C SER A 91 9.20 -2.07 -1.56
N ILE A 92 7.89 -1.78 -1.62
CA ILE A 92 7.25 -1.03 -2.73
C ILE A 92 7.12 0.47 -2.42
N ALA A 93 7.08 0.83 -1.15
CA ALA A 93 7.01 2.18 -0.64
C ALA A 93 7.92 2.32 0.59
N PRO A 94 9.25 2.29 0.41
CA PRO A 94 10.21 2.40 1.50
C PRO A 94 10.06 3.70 2.31
N GLU A 95 9.53 4.78 1.70
CA GLU A 95 9.16 6.01 2.40
C GLU A 95 8.03 5.82 3.44
N LEU A 96 7.27 4.73 3.34
CA LEU A 96 6.29 4.28 4.34
C LEU A 96 6.85 3.14 5.22
N GLY A 97 8.15 2.88 5.16
CA GLY A 97 8.76 1.73 5.84
C GLY A 97 8.69 1.81 7.37
N GLU A 98 8.84 3.01 7.94
CA GLU A 98 8.67 3.25 9.38
C GLU A 98 7.23 2.92 9.82
N TRP A 99 6.25 3.43 9.08
CA TRP A 99 4.84 3.11 9.30
C TRP A 99 4.56 1.61 9.20
N ALA A 100 5.10 0.94 8.18
CA ALA A 100 4.92 -0.49 8.01
C ALA A 100 5.49 -1.30 9.19
N THR A 101 6.65 -0.88 9.71
CA THR A 101 7.30 -1.50 10.86
C THR A 101 6.47 -1.30 12.13
N PHE A 102 6.00 -0.07 12.36
CA PHE A 102 5.11 0.27 13.47
C PHE A 102 3.83 -0.58 13.47
N PHE A 103 3.11 -0.65 12.35
CA PHE A 103 1.87 -1.42 12.27
C PHE A 103 2.11 -2.94 12.30
N ALA A 104 3.25 -3.43 11.78
CA ALA A 104 3.61 -4.83 11.93
C ALA A 104 3.79 -5.22 13.42
N ALA A 105 4.45 -4.37 14.21
CA ALA A 105 4.60 -4.59 15.66
C ALA A 105 3.24 -4.58 16.39
N GLY A 106 2.31 -3.73 15.97
CA GLY A 106 0.95 -3.65 16.52
C GLY A 106 -0.01 -4.77 16.12
N SER A 107 0.38 -5.68 15.21
CA SER A 107 -0.51 -6.70 14.63
C SER A 107 -0.91 -7.79 15.62
N ALA A 108 -0.04 -8.16 16.57
CA ALA A 108 -0.38 -9.13 17.62
C ALA A 108 -1.41 -8.58 18.61
N LYS A 109 -1.27 -7.30 19.01
CA LYS A 109 -2.23 -6.59 19.86
C LYS A 109 -3.60 -6.51 19.19
N ARG A 110 -3.64 -6.28 17.88
CA ARG A 110 -4.88 -6.32 17.08
C ARG A 110 -5.53 -7.70 17.10
N ALA A 111 -4.76 -8.76 16.84
CA ALA A 111 -5.30 -10.12 16.84
C ALA A 111 -5.91 -10.50 18.21
N ALA A 112 -5.30 -10.06 19.31
CA ALA A 112 -5.86 -10.23 20.65
C ALA A 112 -7.16 -9.43 20.86
N ALA A 113 -7.22 -8.19 20.34
CA ALA A 113 -8.42 -7.36 20.39
C ALA A 113 -9.59 -7.98 19.61
N GLU A 114 -9.34 -8.50 18.41
CA GLU A 114 -10.35 -9.20 17.59
C GLU A 114 -10.82 -10.51 18.22
N ALA A 115 -9.95 -11.18 18.99
CA ALA A 115 -10.31 -12.35 19.78
C ALA A 115 -11.13 -12.02 21.05
N GLY A 116 -11.49 -10.75 21.26
CA GLY A 116 -12.31 -10.30 22.39
C GLY A 116 -11.51 -10.06 23.68
N SER A 117 -10.18 -10.03 23.62
CA SER A 117 -9.35 -9.72 24.79
C SER A 117 -9.33 -8.22 25.05
N THR A 118 -10.32 -7.74 25.79
CA THR A 118 -10.49 -6.31 26.12
C THR A 118 -9.38 -5.77 27.04
N ALA A 119 -8.68 -6.64 27.77
CA ALA A 119 -7.56 -6.25 28.63
C ALA A 119 -6.26 -5.96 27.85
N ALA A 120 -6.15 -6.39 26.59
CA ALA A 120 -4.93 -6.23 25.79
C ALA A 120 -4.76 -4.81 25.22
N VAL A 121 -5.82 -4.00 25.22
CA VAL A 121 -5.86 -2.66 24.62
C VAL A 121 -6.46 -1.67 25.60
N THR A 122 -5.67 -0.69 26.02
CA THR A 122 -6.20 0.42 26.83
C THR A 122 -6.90 1.45 25.94
N ARG A 123 -7.75 2.31 26.55
CA ARG A 123 -8.33 3.46 25.82
C ARG A 123 -7.24 4.35 25.20
N ARG A 124 -6.14 4.56 25.93
CA ARG A 124 -5.01 5.35 25.45
C ARG A 124 -4.35 4.72 24.23
N ASP A 125 -4.09 3.41 24.27
CA ASP A 125 -3.56 2.68 23.10
C ASP A 125 -4.46 2.86 21.86
N ALA A 126 -5.78 2.76 22.06
CA ALA A 126 -6.75 2.89 20.97
C ALA A 126 -6.79 4.33 20.42
N ASP A 127 -6.79 5.34 21.29
CA ASP A 127 -6.80 6.75 20.89
C ASP A 127 -5.51 7.16 20.18
N ASP A 128 -4.36 6.67 20.67
CA ASP A 128 -3.06 6.91 20.05
C ASP A 128 -2.99 6.22 18.68
N LEU A 129 -3.43 4.96 18.58
CA LEU A 129 -3.49 4.28 17.28
C LEU A 129 -4.40 5.01 16.28
N VAL A 130 -5.55 5.52 16.71
CA VAL A 130 -6.45 6.28 15.82
C VAL A 130 -5.76 7.54 15.27
N ARG A 131 -5.03 8.29 16.11
CA ARG A 131 -4.23 9.45 15.66
C ARG A 131 -3.13 9.05 14.69
N ASP A 132 -2.40 7.99 15.00
CA ASP A 132 -1.32 7.47 14.17
C ASP A 132 -1.84 6.99 12.81
N VAL A 133 -3.01 6.35 12.78
CA VAL A 133 -3.65 5.91 11.53
C VAL A 133 -4.12 7.10 10.70
N ASP A 134 -4.68 8.14 11.30
CA ASP A 134 -5.06 9.35 10.57
C ASP A 134 -3.84 10.01 9.92
N ALA A 135 -2.75 10.17 10.68
CA ALA A 135 -1.48 10.68 10.19
C ALA A 135 -0.92 9.82 9.04
N PHE A 136 -0.93 8.49 9.20
CA PHE A 136 -0.53 7.57 8.15
C PHE A 136 -1.38 7.72 6.88
N LEU A 137 -2.72 7.81 7.00
CA LEU A 137 -3.60 7.98 5.84
C LEU A 137 -3.37 9.31 5.11
N ALA A 138 -3.04 10.37 5.84
CA ALA A 138 -2.64 11.64 5.22
C ALA A 138 -1.35 11.48 4.38
N VAL A 139 -0.36 10.74 4.88
CA VAL A 139 0.88 10.44 4.13
C VAL A 139 0.59 9.55 2.92
N VAL A 140 -0.29 8.55 3.04
CA VAL A 140 -0.73 7.70 1.93
C VAL A 140 -1.38 8.54 0.83
N GLU A 141 -2.32 9.41 1.17
CA GLU A 141 -2.99 10.28 0.20
C GLU A 141 -2.02 11.26 -0.47
N ALA A 142 -1.08 11.83 0.29
CA ALA A 142 0.00 12.66 -0.27
C ALA A 142 0.85 11.88 -1.27
N THR A 143 1.26 10.67 -0.89
CA THR A 143 2.04 9.75 -1.72
C THR A 143 1.33 9.40 -3.02
N LEU A 144 0.04 9.08 -2.95
CA LEU A 144 -0.78 8.76 -4.13
C LEU A 144 -0.99 9.98 -5.04
N ARG A 145 -1.10 11.19 -4.47
CA ARG A 145 -1.18 12.44 -5.23
C ARG A 145 0.10 12.74 -6.01
N ILE A 146 1.26 12.44 -5.44
CA ILE A 146 2.55 12.57 -6.15
C ILE A 146 2.56 11.63 -7.37
N CYS A 147 2.09 10.38 -7.22
CA CYS A 147 1.95 9.47 -8.36
C CYS A 147 1.00 10.03 -9.45
N LEU A 148 -0.10 10.70 -9.08
CA LEU A 148 -1.00 11.37 -10.04
C LEU A 148 -0.34 12.53 -10.80
N ALA A 149 0.52 13.31 -10.12
CA ALA A 149 1.18 14.46 -10.73
C ALA A 149 2.22 14.01 -11.77
N SER A 150 3.00 12.98 -11.46
CA SER A 150 3.99 12.41 -12.38
C SER A 150 3.38 11.82 -13.65
N GLY A 151 2.11 11.36 -13.60
CA GLY A 151 1.39 10.86 -14.78
C GLY A 151 0.84 11.95 -15.71
N ARG A 152 0.73 13.21 -15.28
CA ARG A 152 0.20 14.31 -16.10
C ARG A 152 1.24 14.99 -17.00
N VAL A 153 2.51 14.99 -16.60
CA VAL A 153 3.60 15.66 -17.33
C VAL A 153 3.94 14.94 -18.64
N ALA A 154 3.69 13.63 -18.75
CA ALA A 154 4.04 12.82 -19.92
C ALA A 154 3.07 12.95 -21.13
N ARG A 155 2.08 13.85 -21.10
CA ARG A 155 1.04 13.96 -22.16
C ARG A 155 1.12 15.21 -23.04
N ALA A 156 2.20 16.00 -22.94
CA ALA A 156 2.34 17.30 -23.59
C ALA A 156 3.55 17.43 -24.54
N GLY A 157 4.00 16.32 -25.13
CA GLY A 157 5.11 16.31 -26.10
C GLY A 157 4.79 15.45 -27.31
#